data_AF-I2ACP1-F1
#
_entry.id   AF-I2ACP1-F1
#
_cell.length_a   1.000
_cell.length_b   1.000
_cell.length_c   1.000
_cell.angle_alpha   90.00
_cell.angle_beta   90.00
_cell.angle_gamma   90.00
#
_symmetry.space_group_name_H-M   'P 1'
#
loop_
_entity.id
_entity.type
_entity.pdbx_description
1 polymer ?
#
loop_
_entity_poly.entity_id
_entity_poly.type
_entity_poly.pdbx_seq_one_letter_code
_entity_poly.pdbx_strand_id
1 'polypeptide(L)'
;MKRVKVDFSTTVKDGLIRANQARANAPLHEGDEVVAFDPAEEMEFVGVVDHLSTDGRFAFLCMQWEDSPPPPPELTPTFAYVTQTKTVGVPIVLPVAESVPCLTA
;
A
#
# COMPACT_ATOMS: atom_id res chain seq x y z
N MET A 1 9.07 7.37 19.60
CA MET A 1 8.18 6.20 19.69
C MET A 1 9.03 4.94 19.66
N LYS A 2 8.77 3.97 20.54
CA LYS A 2 9.57 2.75 20.67
C LYS A 2 8.78 1.59 20.05
N ARG A 3 9.22 1.11 18.90
CA ARG A 3 8.60 -0.04 18.22
C ARG A 3 9.10 -1.33 18.85
N VAL A 4 8.18 -2.13 19.39
CA VAL A 4 8.48 -3.44 19.99
C VAL A 4 8.12 -4.52 18.98
N LYS A 5 9.08 -5.40 18.67
CA LYS A 5 8.85 -6.53 17.76
C LYS A 5 8.32 -7.70 18.56
N VAL A 6 7.19 -8.25 18.15
CA VAL A 6 6.49 -9.30 18.89
C VAL A 6 6.00 -10.38 17.91
N ASP A 7 6.22 -11.64 18.26
CA ASP A 7 5.75 -12.77 17.45
C ASP A 7 4.42 -13.32 18.00
N PHE A 8 3.44 -13.44 17.12
CA PHE A 8 2.06 -13.78 17.46
C PHE A 8 1.64 -15.12 16.88
N SER A 9 0.62 -15.74 17.49
CA SER A 9 0.30 -17.15 17.18
C SER A 9 -1.13 -17.35 16.67
N THR A 10 -2.08 -16.49 17.03
CA THR A 10 -3.49 -16.71 16.67
C THR A 10 -4.34 -15.46 16.91
N THR A 11 -5.34 -15.25 16.05
CA THR A 11 -6.48 -14.37 16.30
C THR A 11 -7.38 -14.98 17.36
N VAL A 12 -7.71 -14.19 18.39
CA VAL A 12 -8.66 -14.51 19.45
C VAL A 12 -9.95 -13.72 19.23
N LYS A 13 -10.96 -14.04 20.04
CA LYS A 13 -12.30 -13.47 19.98
C LYS A 13 -12.26 -11.94 19.85
N ASP A 14 -13.17 -11.39 19.05
CA ASP A 14 -13.32 -9.95 18.79
C ASP A 14 -12.20 -9.31 17.94
N GLY A 15 -11.42 -10.13 17.21
CA GLY A 15 -10.45 -9.64 16.22
C GLY A 15 -9.10 -9.23 16.80
N LEU A 16 -8.88 -9.48 18.09
CA LEU A 16 -7.60 -9.23 18.75
C LEU A 16 -6.59 -10.34 18.44
N ILE A 17 -5.32 -9.99 18.35
CA ILE A 17 -4.23 -10.94 18.20
C ILE A 17 -3.57 -11.20 19.56
N ARG A 18 -3.41 -12.48 19.92
CA ARG A 18 -2.69 -12.84 21.15
C ARG A 18 -1.20 -12.98 20.88
N ALA A 19 -0.41 -12.21 21.62
CA ALA A 19 1.04 -12.27 21.60
C ALA A 19 1.60 -12.68 22.97
N ASN A 20 2.66 -13.49 22.97
CA ASN A 20 3.36 -13.88 24.19
C ASN A 20 4.39 -12.81 24.54
N GLN A 21 4.29 -12.21 25.73
CA GLN A 21 5.21 -11.16 26.16
C GLN A 21 6.67 -11.63 26.24
N ALA A 22 6.90 -12.92 26.53
CA ALA A 22 8.26 -13.48 26.56
C ALA A 22 8.97 -13.47 25.20
N ARG A 23 8.21 -13.26 24.10
CA ARG A 23 8.73 -13.18 22.74
C ARG A 23 8.86 -11.74 22.24
N ALA A 24 8.47 -10.77 23.06
CA ALA A 24 8.68 -9.37 22.78
C ALA A 24 10.15 -9.00 23.06
N ASN A 25 10.74 -8.16 22.21
CA ASN A 25 12.10 -7.67 22.43
C ASN A 25 12.21 -6.64 23.58
N ALA A 26 11.08 -6.19 24.13
CA ALA A 26 10.98 -5.32 25.28
C ALA A 26 9.65 -5.55 26.02
N PRO A 27 9.55 -5.14 27.30
CA PRO A 27 8.28 -5.16 28.03
C PRO A 27 7.21 -4.34 27.31
N LEU A 28 6.00 -4.87 27.25
CA LEU A 28 4.82 -4.25 26.63
C LEU A 28 3.93 -3.63 27.68
N HIS A 29 3.37 -2.46 27.37
CA HIS A 29 2.35 -1.81 28.17
C HIS A 29 1.10 -1.54 27.32
N GLU A 30 -0.04 -1.39 27.97
CA GLU A 30 -1.29 -1.02 27.30
C GLU A 30 -1.13 0.34 26.59
N GLY A 31 -1.57 0.40 25.34
CA GLY A 31 -1.39 1.56 24.47
C GLY A 31 -0.06 1.63 23.72
N ASP A 32 0.89 0.72 23.96
CA ASP A 32 2.15 0.69 23.21
C ASP A 32 1.90 0.30 21.73
N GLU A 33 2.54 1.02 20.80
CA GLU A 33 2.59 0.64 19.39
C GLU A 33 3.60 -0.49 19.19
N VAL A 34 3.13 -1.57 18.56
CA VAL A 34 3.93 -2.78 18.33
C VAL A 34 3.99 -3.09 16.85
N VAL A 35 5.08 -3.73 16.44
CA VAL A 35 5.22 -4.36 15.14
C VAL A 35 5.15 -5.86 15.36
N ALA A 36 4.00 -6.44 15.05
CA ALA A 36 3.80 -7.87 15.14
C ALA A 36 4.38 -8.53 13.89
N PHE A 37 5.23 -9.53 14.08
CA PHE A 37 5.90 -10.25 12.99
C PHE A 37 5.38 -11.67 12.91
N ASP A 38 4.93 -12.06 11.72
CA ASP A 38 4.59 -13.44 11.38
C ASP A 38 5.83 -14.13 10.78
N PRO A 39 6.48 -15.06 11.48
CA PRO A 39 7.65 -15.76 10.97
C PRO A 39 7.32 -16.78 9.87
N ALA A 40 6.07 -17.23 9.74
CA ALA A 40 5.66 -18.20 8.73
C ALA A 40 5.47 -17.54 7.37
N GLU A 41 4.95 -16.31 7.37
CA GLU A 41 4.71 -15.53 6.16
C GLU A 41 5.78 -14.45 5.91
N GLU A 42 6.76 -14.31 6.83
CA GLU A 42 7.79 -13.27 6.83
C GLU A 42 7.22 -11.84 6.71
N MET A 43 6.02 -11.62 7.27
CA MET A 43 5.30 -10.34 7.20
C MET A 43 5.30 -9.58 8.53
N GLU A 44 5.28 -8.25 8.45
CA GLU A 44 5.20 -7.35 9.59
C GLU A 44 3.91 -6.55 9.54
N PHE A 45 3.20 -6.49 10.67
CA PHE A 45 1.94 -5.79 10.84
C PHE A 45 2.06 -4.82 12.00
N VAL A 46 1.55 -3.60 11.84
CA VAL A 46 1.54 -2.61 12.91
C VAL A 46 0.28 -2.80 13.75
N GLY A 47 0.38 -2.64 15.06
CA GLY A 47 -0.75 -2.72 15.97
C GLY A 47 -0.53 -1.94 17.25
N VAL A 48 -1.53 -1.98 18.12
CA VAL A 48 -1.50 -1.35 19.46
C VAL A 48 -1.86 -2.40 20.50
N VAL A 49 -1.19 -2.40 21.65
CA VAL A 49 -1.58 -3.24 22.78
C VAL A 49 -2.90 -2.71 23.35
N ASP A 50 -3.96 -3.50 23.27
CA ASP A 50 -5.26 -3.17 23.84
C ASP A 50 -5.26 -3.37 25.36
N HIS A 51 -4.96 -4.60 25.79
CA HIS A 51 -4.81 -4.94 27.21
C HIS A 51 -3.83 -6.09 27.43
N LEU A 52 -3.35 -6.23 28.67
CA LEU A 52 -2.55 -7.37 29.11
C LEU A 52 -3.43 -8.42 29.80
N SER A 53 -3.06 -9.70 29.67
CA SER A 53 -3.73 -10.75 30.44
C SER A 53 -3.52 -10.54 31.94
N THR A 54 -4.45 -11.03 32.76
CA THR A 54 -4.44 -10.87 34.22
C THR A 54 -3.20 -11.47 34.89
N ASP A 55 -2.58 -12.44 34.22
CA ASP A 55 -1.34 -13.10 34.66
C ASP A 55 -0.07 -12.46 34.08
N GLY A 56 -0.20 -11.41 33.25
CA GLY A 56 0.89 -10.71 32.59
C GLY A 56 1.63 -11.53 31.53
N ARG A 57 1.18 -12.74 31.18
CA ARG A 57 1.91 -13.61 30.24
C ARG A 57 1.64 -13.26 28.79
N PHE A 58 0.45 -12.71 28.51
CA PHE A 58 0.01 -12.39 27.16
C PHE A 58 -0.35 -10.92 27.02
N ALA A 59 -0.11 -10.38 25.82
CA ALA A 59 -0.62 -9.11 25.36
C ALA A 59 -1.67 -9.37 24.27
N PHE A 60 -2.77 -8.62 24.31
CA PHE A 60 -3.78 -8.64 23.27
C PHE A 60 -3.60 -7.40 22.40
N LEU A 61 -3.42 -7.62 21.10
CA LEU A 61 -3.03 -6.59 20.14
C LEU A 61 -4.21 -6.30 19.21
N CYS A 62 -4.52 -5.02 19.06
CA CYS A 62 -5.38 -4.51 18.01
C CYS A 62 -4.50 -4.19 16.80
N MET A 63 -4.58 -5.02 15.76
CA MET A 63 -3.74 -4.90 14.58
C MET A 63 -4.38 -3.93 13.57
N GLN A 64 -3.55 -3.06 13.01
CA GLN A 64 -3.91 -2.20 11.89
C GLN A 64 -3.62 -2.97 10.60
N TRP A 65 -4.57 -3.82 10.21
CA TRP A 65 -4.48 -4.69 9.02
C TRP A 65 -4.47 -3.95 7.68
N GLU A 66 -4.25 -2.63 7.66
CA GLU A 66 -4.55 -1.67 6.58
C GLU A 66 -4.93 -2.30 5.22
N ASP A 67 -6.23 -2.21 4.92
CA ASP A 67 -6.71 -2.12 3.54
C ASP A 67 -6.98 -0.63 3.23
N SER A 68 -6.05 0.24 3.62
CA SER A 68 -6.08 1.65 3.24
C SER A 68 -5.38 1.74 1.88
N PRO A 69 -6.12 1.90 0.75
CA PRO A 69 -5.45 2.11 -0.52
C PRO A 69 -4.57 3.36 -0.41
N PRO A 70 -3.39 3.38 -1.05
CA PRO A 70 -2.55 4.56 -1.06
C PRO A 70 -3.39 5.76 -1.53
N PRO A 71 -3.18 6.96 -0.95
CA PRO A 71 -3.88 8.14 -1.42
C PRO A 71 -3.65 8.29 -2.93
N PRO A 72 -4.69 8.66 -3.71
CA PRO A 72 -4.52 8.84 -5.15
C PRO A 72 -3.37 9.83 -5.40
N PRO A 73 -2.53 9.60 -6.43
CA PRO A 73 -1.42 10.49 -6.71
C PRO A 73 -1.93 11.91 -6.88
N GLU A 74 -1.28 12.88 -6.23
CA GLU A 74 -1.58 14.29 -6.44
C GLU A 74 -1.34 14.63 -7.91
N LEU A 75 -2.42 14.83 -8.66
CA LEU A 75 -2.34 15.35 -10.03
C LEU A 75 -1.93 16.82 -9.93
N THR A 76 -0.63 17.10 -10.03
CA THR A 76 -0.17 18.46 -10.32
C THR A 76 -0.76 18.86 -11.68
N PRO A 77 -1.57 19.93 -11.76
CA PRO A 77 -2.09 20.38 -13.04
C PRO A 77 -0.92 20.92 -13.87
N THR A 78 -0.42 20.09 -14.79
CA THR A 78 0.49 20.55 -15.84
C THR A 78 -0.34 21.37 -16.82
N PHE A 79 -0.34 22.68 -16.64
CA PHE A 79 -0.84 23.60 -17.67
C PHE A 79 0.11 23.52 -18.87
N ALA A 80 -0.29 22.77 -19.90
CA ALA A 80 0.36 22.82 -21.19
C ALA A 80 -0.06 24.11 -21.92
N TYR A 81 0.83 25.08 -22.03
CA TYR A 81 0.62 26.22 -22.91
C TYR A 81 0.79 25.76 -24.35
N VAL A 82 -0.31 25.68 -25.10
CA VAL A 82 -0.27 25.46 -26.55
C VAL A 82 -0.02 26.80 -27.23
N THR A 83 1.21 27.04 -27.69
CA THR A 83 1.47 28.17 -28.60
C THR A 83 1.10 27.75 -30.02
N GLN A 84 0.01 28.31 -30.54
CA GLN A 84 -0.41 28.10 -31.93
C GLN A 84 0.59 28.78 -32.87
N THR A 85 1.44 27.99 -33.54
CA THR A 85 2.27 28.52 -34.63
C THR A 85 1.42 28.63 -35.89
N LYS A 86 1.18 29.87 -36.33
CA LYS A 86 0.49 30.18 -37.59
C LYS A 86 1.30 29.64 -38.77
N THR A 87 0.85 28.56 -39.39
CA THR A 87 1.42 28.06 -40.64
C THR A 87 1.01 28.98 -41.78
N VAL A 88 1.97 29.70 -42.37
CA VAL A 88 1.78 30.41 -43.64
C VAL A 88 1.93 29.35 -44.74
N GLY A 89 0.84 29.12 -45.48
CA GLY A 89 0.76 28.06 -46.49
C GLY A 89 1.73 28.26 -47.65
N VAL A 90 2.44 27.20 -48.01
CA VAL A 90 3.09 27.04 -49.32
C VAL A 90 2.37 25.86 -50.02
N PRO A 91 1.79 26.04 -51.20
CA PRO A 91 1.11 24.95 -51.90
C PRO A 91 2.14 23.98 -52.49
N ILE A 92 2.11 22.71 -52.06
CA ILE A 92 2.86 21.62 -52.69
C ILE A 92 1.88 20.82 -53.56
N VAL A 93 2.18 20.79 -54.86
CA VAL A 93 1.46 20.03 -55.89
C VAL A 93 1.66 18.52 -55.65
N LEU A 94 0.57 17.75 -55.60
CA LEU A 94 0.58 16.29 -55.45
C LEU A 94 0.90 15.60 -56.78
N PRO A 95 1.83 14.64 -56.86
CA PRO A 95 1.85 13.68 -57.95
C PRO A 95 0.81 12.57 -57.70
N VAL A 96 0.05 12.23 -58.74
CA VAL A 96 -0.98 11.19 -58.77
C VAL A 96 -0.37 9.82 -58.44
N ALA A 97 -0.92 9.12 -57.45
CA ALA A 97 -0.61 7.72 -57.18
C ALA A 97 -1.70 6.82 -57.79
N GLU A 98 -1.26 5.85 -58.59
CA GLU A 98 -2.08 4.88 -59.33
C GLU A 98 -2.90 3.95 -58.41
N SER A 99 -4.04 3.48 -58.93
CA SER A 99 -4.98 2.58 -58.23
C SER A 99 -4.52 1.13 -58.27
N VAL A 100 -4.50 0.46 -57.11
CA VAL A 100 -4.20 -0.97 -56.98
C VAL A 100 -5.49 -1.80 -57.12
N PRO A 101 -5.54 -2.89 -57.93
CA PRO A 101 -6.72 -3.74 -58.03
C PRO A 101 -6.82 -4.73 -56.86
N CYS A 102 -8.02 -4.84 -56.26
CA CYS A 102 -8.36 -5.86 -55.27
C CYS A 102 -8.41 -7.26 -55.90
N LEU A 103 -7.74 -8.23 -55.27
CA LEU A 103 -7.90 -9.66 -55.54
C LEU A 103 -8.82 -10.28 -54.47
N THR A 104 -9.86 -10.94 -54.94
CA THR A 104 -10.88 -11.71 -54.20
C THR A 104 -10.33 -12.99 -53.59
N ALA A 105 -10.99 -13.45 -52.52
CA ALA A 105 -11.13 -14.85 -52.16
C ALA A 105 -12.61 -15.15 -51.96
#